data_AF-A0A8T6CJD3-F1
#
_entry.id   AF-A0A8T6CJD3-F1
#
_cell.length_a   1.000
_cell.length_b   1.000
_cell.length_c   1.000
_cell.angle_alpha   90.00
_cell.angle_beta   90.00
_cell.angle_gamma   90.00
#
_symmetry.space_group_name_H-M   'P 1'
#
loop_
_entity.id
_entity.type
_entity.pdbx_description
1 polymer ?
#
loop_
_entity_poly.entity_id
_entity_poly.type
_entity_poly.pdbx_seq_one_letter_code
_entity_poly.pdbx_strand_id
1 'polypeptide(L)'
;MSRSRSSRTAVTRCACSAPTTASSMSVRRASGTASDTSPRPGRAGAKAESGRRRTSGSATNRRSRSSNCQERTMTNERNDAWTLTPFERWVQDEGLKIITQHTVPSVFTEELAPWERTGCDAALLDLTHHPSEERLVQNQGGIRYLIEIPPGGTLNLERHMYEEIFYVLTGRGATTLWYDGTPRQTFEWHADSAFAIPLNAWHELHNGSGTDPVRLYAATNMPHVFNLFASADFVFNTPKAFTDRFDPSDEMYFSGQTVRVANRLMAANFIPSITHMSLDQWSYRGPGSNMYVIMAGGRYVCHISEFPTASYKKGHGFGMAYEDPSRGQTTDVSYLFLTGEGYDLQWPPGVMPGPDAEWSRIEFKPGSLMS
;
A
#
# COMPACT_ATOMS: atom_id res chain seq x y z
N MET A 1 -11.05 -3.94 -9.52
CA MET A 1 -11.62 -2.93 -10.48
C MET A 1 -13.09 -3.20 -10.73
N SER A 2 -13.99 -2.20 -10.60
CA SER A 2 -15.36 -2.59 -10.28
C SER A 2 -16.57 -1.75 -10.69
N ARG A 3 -17.73 -2.42 -10.68
CA ARG A 3 -19.07 -1.83 -10.58
C ARG A 3 -19.68 -2.23 -9.23
N SER A 4 -19.90 -1.27 -8.34
CA SER A 4 -20.55 -1.53 -7.05
C SER A 4 -22.04 -1.20 -7.06
N ARG A 5 -22.91 -2.00 -6.41
CA ARG A 5 -24.34 -1.69 -6.19
C ARG A 5 -24.70 -1.78 -4.73
N SER A 6 -25.34 -0.77 -4.15
CA SER A 6 -25.96 -0.86 -2.82
C SER A 6 -27.40 -1.39 -2.91
N SER A 7 -27.81 -2.33 -2.05
CA SER A 7 -29.22 -2.78 -1.96
C SER A 7 -29.86 -2.44 -0.61
N ARG A 8 -30.94 -1.64 -0.68
CA ARG A 8 -31.88 -1.20 0.38
C ARG A 8 -31.29 -0.45 1.60
N THR A 9 -31.80 0.78 1.77
CA THR A 9 -31.76 1.68 2.95
C THR A 9 -30.42 2.19 3.49
N ALA A 10 -29.26 1.79 2.98
CA ALA A 10 -27.99 2.33 3.46
C ALA A 10 -27.09 2.90 2.35
N VAL A 11 -26.59 4.10 2.61
CA VAL A 11 -25.52 4.76 1.85
C VAL A 11 -24.21 4.00 2.09
N THR A 12 -23.51 3.59 1.03
CA THR A 12 -22.29 2.78 1.13
C THR A 12 -21.07 3.68 1.08
N ARG A 13 -20.26 3.65 2.15
CA ARG A 13 -18.93 4.28 2.18
C ARG A 13 -17.81 3.27 2.02
N CYS A 14 -16.78 3.65 1.26
CA CYS A 14 -15.57 2.85 1.09
C CYS A 14 -14.32 3.74 1.18
N ALA A 15 -13.30 3.25 1.89
CA ALA A 15 -11.98 3.87 1.95
C ALA A 15 -10.97 3.06 1.10
N CYS A 16 -10.17 3.76 0.30
CA CYS A 16 -9.10 3.19 -0.51
C CYS A 16 -7.78 3.90 -0.21
N SER A 17 -6.67 3.17 -0.28
CA SER A 17 -5.33 3.74 -0.15
C SER A 17 -4.48 3.42 -1.39
N ALA A 18 -3.75 4.41 -1.91
CA ALA A 18 -2.86 4.21 -3.05
C ALA A 18 -1.69 5.23 -3.03
N PRO A 19 -0.49 4.83 -3.49
CA PRO A 19 0.59 5.78 -3.76
C PRO A 19 0.23 6.64 -4.99
N THR A 20 0.40 7.96 -4.91
CA THR A 20 0.16 8.84 -6.06
C THR A 20 1.33 8.81 -7.05
N THR A 21 1.06 8.54 -8.33
CA THR A 21 1.97 8.91 -9.42
C THR A 21 1.78 10.40 -9.73
N ALA A 22 2.76 11.23 -9.36
CA ALA A 22 2.76 12.64 -9.72
C ALA A 22 3.07 12.81 -11.21
N SER A 23 2.06 13.05 -12.05
CA SER A 23 2.30 13.67 -13.37
C SER A 23 2.57 15.15 -13.15
N SER A 24 3.78 15.59 -13.49
CA SER A 24 4.20 16.98 -13.43
C SER A 24 3.28 17.88 -14.26
N MET A 25 2.48 18.73 -13.61
CA MET A 25 1.87 19.89 -14.27
C MET A 25 2.93 21.00 -14.34
N SER A 26 3.57 21.14 -15.50
CA SER A 26 4.46 22.27 -15.77
C SER A 26 3.63 23.54 -16.00
N VAL A 27 3.83 24.53 -15.12
CA VAL A 27 3.32 25.89 -15.29
C VAL A 27 4.06 26.53 -16.46
N ARG A 28 3.38 26.70 -17.60
CA ARG A 28 3.93 27.47 -18.73
C ARG A 28 3.94 28.96 -18.38
N ARG A 29 5.13 29.53 -18.16
CA ARG A 29 5.36 30.97 -18.34
C ARG A 29 5.78 31.24 -19.77
N ALA A 30 5.11 32.18 -20.40
CA ALA A 30 5.42 32.68 -21.73
C ALA A 30 6.54 33.73 -21.67
N SER A 31 7.59 33.57 -22.48
CA SER A 31 8.42 34.67 -22.97
C SER A 31 9.35 34.22 -24.11
N GLY A 32 9.13 34.77 -25.31
CA GLY A 32 10.16 35.41 -26.13
C GLY A 32 11.33 34.62 -26.73
N THR A 33 11.21 34.38 -28.04
CA THR A 33 12.21 34.57 -29.13
C THR A 33 13.55 33.84 -29.17
N ALA A 34 13.75 33.19 -30.33
CA ALA A 34 14.90 33.24 -31.24
C ALA A 34 15.58 31.89 -31.56
N SER A 35 15.71 31.70 -32.87
CA SER A 35 16.28 30.61 -33.65
C SER A 35 17.78 30.41 -33.47
N ASP A 36 18.27 29.17 -33.55
CA ASP A 36 19.38 28.86 -34.45
C ASP A 36 19.47 27.36 -34.79
N THR A 37 20.13 27.12 -35.92
CA THR A 37 20.18 25.96 -36.80
C THR A 37 21.45 25.12 -36.60
N SER A 38 21.36 23.79 -36.80
CA SER A 38 22.21 23.01 -37.74
C SER A 38 22.37 21.52 -37.34
N PRO A 39 22.44 20.58 -38.31
CA PRO A 39 22.33 19.13 -38.08
C PRO A 39 23.66 18.36 -38.10
N ARG A 40 23.68 17.16 -37.49
CA ARG A 40 24.76 16.16 -37.56
C ARG A 40 24.58 15.21 -38.76
N PRO A 41 25.65 14.83 -39.49
CA PRO A 41 25.69 13.61 -40.32
C PRO A 41 26.20 12.43 -39.46
N GLY A 42 26.04 11.15 -39.77
CA GLY A 42 25.77 10.44 -41.02
C GLY A 42 26.59 9.14 -40.95
N ARG A 43 25.91 8.00 -40.99
CA ARG A 43 26.43 6.64 -40.74
C ARG A 43 27.11 6.08 -41.99
N ALA A 44 28.22 5.33 -41.85
CA ALA A 44 28.73 4.45 -42.90
C ALA A 44 29.25 3.14 -42.29
N GLY A 45 28.75 2.02 -42.80
CA GLY A 45 29.16 0.67 -42.42
C GLY A 45 30.17 0.08 -43.39
N ALA A 46 30.82 -1.01 -42.97
CA ALA A 46 31.49 -1.94 -43.86
C ALA A 46 31.41 -3.36 -43.29
N LYS A 47 30.92 -4.27 -44.13
CA LYS A 47 30.91 -5.72 -43.94
C LYS A 47 32.30 -6.29 -44.24
N ALA A 48 32.66 -7.39 -43.58
CA ALA A 48 33.52 -8.41 -44.17
C ALA A 48 33.11 -9.78 -43.64
N GLU A 49 32.94 -10.73 -44.56
CA GLU A 49 32.43 -12.08 -44.35
C GLU A 49 33.45 -13.08 -44.91
N SER A 50 33.39 -14.31 -44.39
CA SER A 50 33.80 -15.60 -44.99
C SER A 50 35.12 -16.25 -44.53
N GLY A 51 35.00 -17.56 -44.23
CA GLY A 51 36.13 -18.49 -44.09
C GLY A 51 35.84 -19.78 -43.30
N ARG A 52 35.24 -20.79 -43.96
CA ARG A 52 34.95 -22.16 -43.44
C ARG A 52 36.20 -23.02 -43.15
N ARG A 53 36.16 -23.90 -42.13
CA ARG A 53 36.21 -25.39 -42.27
C ARG A 53 36.12 -26.16 -40.94
N ARG A 54 35.45 -27.33 -41.01
CA ARG A 54 35.29 -28.39 -39.98
C ARG A 54 36.57 -29.26 -39.88
N THR A 55 36.85 -29.88 -38.71
CA THR A 55 36.68 -31.33 -38.43
C THR A 55 37.23 -31.75 -37.06
N SER A 56 36.60 -32.80 -36.53
CA SER A 56 36.79 -33.60 -35.30
C SER A 56 38.13 -34.35 -35.14
N GLY A 57 38.49 -34.71 -33.90
CA GLY A 57 39.43 -35.81 -33.61
C GLY A 57 39.98 -35.81 -32.17
N SER A 58 39.78 -36.92 -31.45
CA SER A 58 40.07 -37.13 -30.02
C SER A 58 41.55 -37.44 -29.71
N ALA A 59 42.03 -37.13 -28.50
CA ALA A 59 42.59 -38.11 -27.54
C ALA A 59 43.41 -37.48 -26.39
N THR A 60 43.05 -37.87 -25.15
CA THR A 60 43.90 -38.12 -23.96
C THR A 60 44.89 -37.06 -23.44
N ASN A 61 44.72 -36.64 -22.17
CA ASN A 61 45.57 -37.14 -21.08
C ASN A 61 45.02 -36.81 -19.68
N ARG A 62 45.03 -37.81 -18.79
CA ARG A 62 44.73 -37.70 -17.36
C ARG A 62 45.81 -36.91 -16.64
N ARG A 63 45.42 -35.93 -15.82
CA ARG A 63 46.10 -35.65 -14.53
C ARG A 63 45.06 -35.33 -13.48
N SER A 64 44.91 -36.25 -12.54
CA SER A 64 44.20 -36.08 -11.28
C SER A 64 44.87 -34.96 -10.47
N ARG A 65 44.16 -33.86 -10.29
CA ARG A 65 44.37 -32.96 -9.15
C ARG A 65 43.13 -33.04 -8.29
N SER A 66 43.28 -33.67 -7.14
CA SER A 66 42.35 -33.60 -6.02
C SER A 66 42.27 -32.13 -5.56
N SER A 67 41.35 -31.37 -6.12
CA SER A 67 40.84 -30.17 -5.45
C SER A 67 39.69 -30.64 -4.58
N ASN A 68 39.92 -30.64 -3.27
CA ASN A 68 38.87 -30.56 -2.27
C ASN A 68 38.06 -29.30 -2.61
N CYS A 69 37.01 -29.45 -3.42
CA CYS A 69 36.01 -28.43 -3.60
C CYS A 69 35.07 -28.63 -2.41
N GLN A 70 35.15 -27.72 -1.44
CA GLN A 70 34.02 -27.50 -0.54
C GLN A 70 32.82 -27.21 -1.46
N GLU A 71 32.02 -28.24 -1.70
CA GLU A 71 30.79 -28.16 -2.45
C GLU A 71 29.82 -27.35 -1.57
N ARG A 72 29.85 -26.06 -1.89
CA ARG A 72 29.41 -24.92 -1.11
C ARG A 72 27.92 -25.02 -0.74
N THR A 73 27.65 -25.02 0.56
CA THR A 73 26.43 -24.48 1.18
C THR A 73 26.12 -23.04 0.69
N MET A 74 27.10 -22.32 0.11
CA MET A 74 26.98 -20.98 -0.46
C MET A 74 26.13 -20.87 -1.73
N THR A 75 25.71 -21.97 -2.38
CA THR A 75 24.81 -21.88 -3.55
C THR A 75 23.35 -21.68 -3.17
N ASN A 76 22.91 -22.12 -1.98
CA ASN A 76 21.55 -21.87 -1.51
C ASN A 76 21.38 -20.43 -1.05
N GLU A 77 22.26 -19.91 -0.18
CA GLU A 77 22.17 -18.52 0.29
C GLU A 77 22.23 -17.48 -0.84
N ARG A 78 23.01 -17.75 -1.90
CA ARG A 78 23.04 -16.87 -3.08
C ARG A 78 21.75 -16.95 -3.89
N ASN A 79 21.15 -18.11 -4.06
CA ASN A 79 19.90 -18.25 -4.80
C ASN A 79 18.72 -17.68 -4.01
N ASP A 80 18.71 -17.85 -2.69
CA ASP A 80 17.70 -17.30 -1.77
C ASP A 80 17.76 -15.76 -1.69
N ALA A 81 18.95 -15.18 -1.86
CA ALA A 81 19.12 -13.72 -1.95
C ALA A 81 18.46 -13.10 -3.20
N TRP A 82 18.20 -13.89 -4.26
CA TRP A 82 17.57 -13.45 -5.50
C TRP A 82 16.07 -13.79 -5.61
N THR A 83 15.53 -14.65 -4.74
CA THR A 83 14.10 -15.05 -4.80
C THR A 83 13.19 -14.09 -4.04
N LEU A 84 13.57 -13.68 -2.83
CA LEU A 84 12.80 -12.74 -2.02
C LEU A 84 13.33 -11.30 -2.17
N THR A 85 12.41 -10.33 -2.24
CA THR A 85 12.76 -8.91 -2.12
C THR A 85 13.15 -8.59 -0.68
N PRO A 86 13.82 -7.44 -0.43
CA PRO A 86 14.13 -7.04 0.93
C PRO A 86 12.91 -6.98 1.86
N PHE A 87 11.75 -6.54 1.36
CA PHE A 87 10.52 -6.54 2.15
C PHE A 87 10.05 -7.95 2.51
N GLU A 88 10.06 -8.90 1.58
CA GLU A 88 9.64 -10.28 1.86
C GLU A 88 10.56 -10.97 2.86
N ARG A 89 11.88 -10.73 2.76
CA ARG A 89 12.82 -11.22 3.78
C ARG A 89 12.48 -10.68 5.16
N TRP A 90 12.22 -9.38 5.27
CA TRP A 90 11.81 -8.79 6.55
C TRP A 90 10.50 -9.39 7.08
N VAL A 91 9.48 -9.59 6.23
CA VAL A 91 8.22 -10.25 6.64
C VAL A 91 8.48 -11.67 7.15
N GLN A 92 9.36 -12.42 6.48
CA GLN A 92 9.76 -13.77 6.89
C GLN A 92 10.52 -13.76 8.22
N ASP A 93 11.50 -12.87 8.37
CA ASP A 93 12.34 -12.77 9.58
C ASP A 93 11.53 -12.39 10.82
N GLU A 94 10.52 -11.54 10.64
CA GLU A 94 9.58 -11.14 11.70
C GLU A 94 8.54 -12.20 12.03
N GLY A 95 8.38 -13.23 11.18
CA GLY A 95 7.39 -14.29 11.37
C GLY A 95 5.94 -13.82 11.32
N LEU A 96 5.62 -12.74 10.58
CA LEU A 96 4.25 -12.24 10.50
C LEU A 96 3.32 -13.29 9.87
N LYS A 97 2.13 -13.47 10.47
CA LYS A 97 1.04 -14.16 9.80
C LYS A 97 0.66 -13.40 8.53
N ILE A 98 0.51 -14.12 7.42
CA ILE A 98 0.05 -13.59 6.15
C ILE A 98 -1.32 -14.18 5.84
N ILE A 99 -2.29 -13.32 5.54
CA ILE A 99 -3.59 -13.69 5.00
C ILE A 99 -3.57 -13.36 3.52
N THR A 100 -3.37 -14.38 2.69
CA THR A 100 -3.35 -14.24 1.22
C THR A 100 -4.72 -14.54 0.64
N GLN A 101 -5.52 -13.51 0.41
CA GLN A 101 -6.89 -13.62 -0.11
C GLN A 101 -7.24 -12.39 -0.95
N HIS A 102 -7.77 -12.59 -2.15
CA HIS A 102 -8.29 -11.48 -2.97
C HIS A 102 -9.36 -10.64 -2.25
N THR A 103 -10.21 -11.32 -1.48
CA THR A 103 -11.31 -10.75 -0.71
C THR A 103 -11.25 -11.26 0.72
N VAL A 104 -11.23 -10.34 1.68
CA VAL A 104 -11.39 -10.62 3.11
C VAL A 104 -12.84 -10.32 3.47
N PRO A 105 -13.67 -11.34 3.82
CA PRO A 105 -15.10 -11.13 4.05
C PRO A 105 -15.40 -10.18 5.21
N SER A 106 -14.57 -10.20 6.25
CA SER A 106 -14.75 -9.39 7.46
C SER A 106 -13.44 -9.19 8.22
N VAL A 107 -12.87 -7.99 8.14
CA VAL A 107 -11.68 -7.59 8.91
C VAL A 107 -11.88 -7.66 10.44
N PHE A 108 -13.12 -7.74 10.91
CA PHE A 108 -13.44 -7.85 12.35
C PHE A 108 -13.18 -9.22 12.94
N THR A 109 -13.09 -10.26 12.11
CA THR A 109 -13.11 -11.66 12.55
C THR A 109 -11.91 -12.47 12.09
N GLU A 110 -11.07 -11.90 11.22
CA GLU A 110 -9.84 -12.58 10.78
C GLU A 110 -8.96 -12.95 11.99
N GLU A 111 -8.39 -14.14 11.92
CA GLU A 111 -7.50 -14.67 12.94
C GLU A 111 -6.14 -13.99 12.84
N LEU A 112 -5.63 -13.51 13.98
CA LEU A 112 -4.33 -12.87 14.09
C LEU A 112 -3.35 -13.83 14.78
N ALA A 113 -2.05 -13.53 14.71
CA ALA A 113 -1.03 -14.27 15.45
C ALA A 113 -0.07 -13.29 16.13
N PRO A 114 0.66 -13.72 17.17
CA PRO A 114 1.62 -12.87 17.84
C PRO A 114 2.63 -12.25 16.87
N TRP A 115 2.78 -10.93 16.95
CA TRP A 115 3.83 -10.19 16.27
C TRP A 115 4.76 -9.55 17.31
N GLU A 116 5.84 -10.25 17.64
CA GLU A 116 6.73 -9.94 18.76
C GLU A 116 7.21 -8.49 18.77
N ARG A 117 7.56 -7.96 17.59
CA ARG A 117 8.04 -6.57 17.43
C ARG A 117 7.05 -5.55 17.98
N THR A 118 5.75 -5.73 17.75
CA THR A 118 4.70 -4.82 18.23
C THR A 118 4.14 -5.20 19.60
N GLY A 119 4.44 -6.40 20.09
CA GLY A 119 3.92 -6.92 21.36
C GLY A 119 2.43 -7.26 21.32
N CYS A 120 1.85 -7.36 20.13
CA CYS A 120 0.42 -7.55 19.90
C CYS A 120 0.17 -8.58 18.80
N ASP A 121 -1.08 -9.02 18.67
CA ASP A 121 -1.46 -9.95 17.61
C ASP A 121 -1.74 -9.19 16.31
N ALA A 122 -1.19 -9.67 15.20
CA ALA A 122 -1.36 -9.05 13.89
C ALA A 122 -1.40 -10.07 12.74
N ALA A 123 -1.85 -9.60 11.58
CA ALA A 123 -1.76 -10.33 10.32
C ALA A 123 -1.61 -9.36 9.15
N LEU A 124 -0.60 -9.61 8.30
CA LEU A 124 -0.39 -8.92 7.04
C LEU A 124 -1.44 -9.39 6.03
N LEU A 125 -2.04 -8.46 5.29
CA LEU A 125 -3.07 -8.73 4.29
C LEU A 125 -2.47 -8.64 2.90
N ASP A 126 -2.29 -9.80 2.27
CA ASP A 126 -1.93 -9.90 0.85
C ASP A 126 -3.20 -10.11 0.02
N LEU A 127 -3.68 -9.03 -0.60
CA LEU A 127 -4.91 -9.04 -1.39
C LEU A 127 -4.68 -9.43 -2.86
N THR A 128 -3.64 -10.20 -3.15
CA THR A 128 -3.32 -10.62 -4.51
C THR A 128 -4.40 -11.51 -5.12
N HIS A 129 -4.66 -11.29 -6.41
CA HIS A 129 -5.45 -12.21 -7.23
C HIS A 129 -4.66 -13.47 -7.66
N HIS A 130 -3.32 -13.41 -7.56
CA HIS A 130 -2.41 -14.45 -8.03
C HIS A 130 -1.33 -14.69 -6.98
N PRO A 131 -1.57 -15.58 -6.00
CA PRO A 131 -0.49 -16.08 -5.18
C PRO A 131 0.50 -16.81 -6.10
N SER A 132 1.78 -16.48 -5.98
CA SER A 132 2.87 -17.17 -6.66
C SER A 132 3.65 -17.98 -5.65
N GLU A 133 4.03 -19.22 -5.99
CA GLU A 133 4.91 -20.03 -5.13
C GLU A 133 6.32 -19.43 -5.02
N GLU A 134 6.69 -18.51 -5.92
CA GLU A 134 7.99 -17.82 -5.93
C GLU A 134 7.98 -16.51 -5.13
N ARG A 135 6.82 -16.07 -4.63
CA ARG A 135 6.66 -14.79 -3.93
C ARG A 135 5.99 -15.05 -2.58
N LEU A 136 6.52 -14.42 -1.52
CA LEU A 136 5.91 -14.54 -0.20
C LEU A 136 4.67 -13.66 -0.09
N VAL A 137 4.74 -12.44 -0.61
CA VAL A 137 3.63 -11.46 -0.63
C VAL A 137 3.71 -10.54 -1.84
N GLN A 138 2.55 -10.12 -2.36
CA GLN A 138 2.52 -9.05 -3.35
C GLN A 138 2.88 -7.70 -2.72
N ASN A 139 3.88 -7.02 -3.30
CA ASN A 139 4.54 -5.90 -2.63
C ASN A 139 4.98 -4.77 -3.60
N GLN A 140 4.35 -4.71 -4.77
CA GLN A 140 4.61 -3.68 -5.81
C GLN A 140 3.96 -2.32 -5.49
N GLY A 141 3.10 -2.25 -4.48
CA GLY A 141 2.39 -1.06 -4.03
C GLY A 141 2.49 -0.84 -2.52
N GLY A 142 1.37 -0.46 -1.90
CA GLY A 142 1.25 -0.47 -0.44
C GLY A 142 0.83 -1.84 0.08
N ILE A 143 0.98 -2.05 1.38
CA ILE A 143 0.48 -3.24 2.07
C ILE A 143 -0.41 -2.83 3.24
N ARG A 144 -1.18 -3.80 3.74
CA ARG A 144 -2.13 -3.59 4.82
C ARG A 144 -1.93 -4.66 5.85
N TYR A 145 -2.30 -4.37 7.08
CA TYR A 145 -2.34 -5.36 8.14
C TYR A 145 -3.48 -5.06 9.10
N LEU A 146 -3.93 -6.11 9.79
CA LEU A 146 -4.77 -6.00 10.97
C LEU A 146 -3.88 -6.14 12.20
N ILE A 147 -4.17 -5.38 13.24
CA ILE A 147 -3.52 -5.48 14.53
C ILE A 147 -4.55 -5.34 15.64
N GLU A 148 -4.37 -6.09 16.71
CA GLU A 148 -5.23 -6.08 17.88
C GLU A 148 -4.42 -5.81 19.15
N ILE A 149 -4.78 -4.73 19.84
CA ILE A 149 -4.18 -4.36 21.12
C ILE A 149 -5.04 -4.98 22.22
N PRO A 150 -4.47 -5.83 23.10
CA PRO A 150 -5.23 -6.48 24.16
C PRO A 150 -5.82 -5.45 25.13
N PRO A 151 -6.79 -5.85 25.98
CA PRO A 151 -7.36 -4.97 27.01
C PRO A 151 -6.27 -4.32 27.87
N GLY A 152 -6.27 -2.98 27.94
CA GLY A 152 -5.29 -2.16 28.66
C GLY A 152 -3.86 -2.23 28.10
N GLY A 153 -3.67 -2.89 26.95
CA GLY A 153 -2.36 -3.05 26.31
C GLY A 153 -1.89 -1.78 25.60
N THR A 154 -0.62 -1.78 25.24
CA THR A 154 0.02 -0.75 24.43
C THR A 154 0.93 -1.43 23.42
N LEU A 155 0.96 -0.92 22.19
CA LEU A 155 1.98 -1.36 21.23
C LEU A 155 3.38 -1.05 21.77
N ASN A 156 4.33 -1.93 21.47
CA ASN A 156 5.73 -1.63 21.68
C ASN A 156 6.11 -0.35 20.94
N LEU A 157 6.95 0.45 21.59
CA LEU A 157 7.40 1.73 21.06
C LEU A 157 8.18 1.54 19.76
N GLU A 158 7.78 2.26 18.71
CA GLU A 158 8.48 2.26 17.43
C GLU A 158 8.48 3.64 16.75
N ARG A 159 9.34 3.77 15.74
CA ARG A 159 9.34 4.84 14.73
C ARG A 159 9.74 4.22 13.41
N HIS A 160 9.30 4.79 12.30
CA HIS A 160 9.60 4.20 10.99
C HIS A 160 9.64 5.21 9.85
N MET A 161 10.42 4.87 8.81
CA MET A 161 10.63 5.68 7.61
C MET A 161 9.61 5.40 6.49
N TYR A 162 8.43 4.87 6.83
CA TYR A 162 7.31 4.69 5.91
C TYR A 162 6.07 5.46 6.38
N GLU A 163 5.10 5.60 5.49
CA GLU A 163 3.82 6.22 5.80
C GLU A 163 2.83 5.16 6.24
N GLU A 164 2.04 5.49 7.27
CA GLU A 164 1.10 4.57 7.88
C GLU A 164 -0.17 5.33 8.28
N ILE A 165 -1.31 4.79 7.83
CA ILE A 165 -2.64 5.30 8.16
C ILE A 165 -3.40 4.18 8.86
N PHE A 166 -3.91 4.49 10.04
CA PHE A 166 -4.80 3.63 10.79
C PHE A 166 -6.27 4.01 10.57
N TYR A 167 -7.12 2.99 10.49
CA TYR A 167 -8.56 3.09 10.68
C TYR A 167 -8.94 2.21 11.87
N VAL A 168 -9.64 2.80 12.83
CA VAL A 168 -10.06 2.10 14.05
C VAL A 168 -11.32 1.30 13.75
N LEU A 169 -11.19 -0.03 13.73
CA LEU A 169 -12.31 -0.93 13.45
C LEU A 169 -13.21 -1.07 14.68
N THR A 170 -12.61 -1.32 15.85
CA THR A 170 -13.33 -1.49 17.12
C THR A 170 -12.56 -0.89 18.29
N GLY A 171 -13.29 -0.56 19.36
CA GLY A 171 -12.72 -0.07 20.61
C GLY A 171 -12.39 1.43 20.60
N ARG A 172 -11.56 1.84 21.57
CA ARG A 172 -11.11 3.23 21.76
C ARG A 172 -9.75 3.25 22.45
N GLY A 173 -9.03 4.34 22.29
CA GLY A 173 -7.70 4.45 22.86
C GLY A 173 -7.08 5.81 22.61
N ALA A 174 -5.76 5.87 22.77
CA ALA A 174 -4.98 7.07 22.54
C ALA A 174 -3.68 6.73 21.85
N THR A 175 -3.17 7.69 21.08
CA THR A 175 -1.84 7.62 20.48
C THR A 175 -1.00 8.75 21.05
N THR A 176 0.19 8.43 21.55
CA THR A 176 1.19 9.42 21.96
C THR A 176 2.34 9.39 20.98
N LEU A 177 2.81 10.57 20.55
CA LEU A 177 3.90 10.70 19.57
C LEU A 177 4.83 11.88 19.83
N TRP A 178 6.08 11.78 19.36
CA TRP A 178 7.10 12.81 19.51
C TRP A 178 8.30 12.59 18.57
N TYR A 179 9.13 13.62 18.39
CA TYR A 179 10.52 13.47 17.98
C TYR A 179 11.47 13.61 19.19
N ASP A 180 12.68 13.09 19.07
CA ASP A 180 13.71 13.21 20.11
C ASP A 180 13.94 14.69 20.51
N GLY A 181 13.85 14.97 21.81
CA GLY A 181 14.03 16.33 22.35
C GLY A 181 12.85 17.29 22.13
N THR A 182 11.69 16.80 21.68
CA THR A 182 10.48 17.62 21.43
C THR A 182 9.34 17.24 22.38
N PRO A 183 8.32 18.10 22.56
CA PRO A 183 7.15 17.76 23.35
C PRO A 183 6.42 16.52 22.83
N ARG A 184 5.86 15.74 23.75
CA ARG A 184 4.93 14.67 23.42
C ARG A 184 3.55 15.23 23.15
N GLN A 185 2.89 14.73 22.11
CA GLN A 185 1.49 15.00 21.81
C GLN A 185 0.69 13.71 21.94
N THR A 186 -0.47 13.80 22.58
CA THR A 186 -1.40 12.67 22.73
C THR A 186 -2.77 13.08 22.23
N PHE A 187 -3.40 12.20 21.45
CA PHE A 187 -4.78 12.36 21.01
C PHE A 187 -5.56 11.06 21.18
N GLU A 188 -6.85 11.19 21.46
CA GLU A 188 -7.75 10.06 21.65
C GLU A 188 -8.50 9.73 20.36
N TRP A 189 -8.82 8.45 20.20
CA TRP A 189 -9.55 7.93 19.05
C TRP A 189 -10.52 6.84 19.48
N HIS A 190 -11.52 6.58 18.64
CA HIS A 190 -12.50 5.52 18.86
C HIS A 190 -12.84 4.83 17.53
N ALA A 191 -13.64 3.78 17.57
CA ALA A 191 -14.13 3.10 16.36
C ALA A 191 -14.67 4.12 15.34
N ASP A 192 -14.33 3.93 14.08
CA ASP A 192 -14.56 4.85 12.95
C ASP A 192 -13.63 6.07 12.85
N SER A 193 -12.72 6.28 13.80
CA SER A 193 -11.64 7.26 13.64
C SER A 193 -10.59 6.79 12.64
N ALA A 194 -9.91 7.74 12.00
CA ALA A 194 -8.70 7.49 11.23
C ALA A 194 -7.63 8.51 11.53
N PHE A 195 -6.38 8.08 11.53
CA PHE A 195 -5.23 8.94 11.76
C PHE A 195 -4.01 8.42 11.01
N ALA A 196 -3.05 9.31 10.78
CA ALA A 196 -1.76 8.95 10.23
C ALA A 196 -0.66 9.20 11.24
N ILE A 197 0.33 8.30 11.26
CA ILE A 197 1.56 8.51 12.03
C ILE A 197 2.48 9.45 11.24
N PRO A 198 2.93 10.58 11.82
CA PRO A 198 3.95 11.41 11.21
C PRO A 198 5.22 10.63 10.89
N LEU A 199 5.77 10.85 9.70
CA LEU A 199 6.93 10.10 9.21
C LEU A 199 8.09 10.14 10.23
N ASN A 200 8.53 8.96 10.66
CA ASN A 200 9.63 8.75 11.59
C ASN A 200 9.47 9.37 12.99
N ALA A 201 8.25 9.74 13.39
CA ALA A 201 7.96 10.08 14.78
C ALA A 201 7.91 8.81 15.63
N TRP A 202 8.45 8.88 16.85
CA TRP A 202 8.16 7.88 17.86
C TRP A 202 6.66 7.88 18.14
N HIS A 203 6.07 6.71 18.25
CA HIS A 203 4.66 6.56 18.57
C HIS A 203 4.38 5.32 19.40
N GLU A 204 3.40 5.43 20.28
CA GLU A 204 2.82 4.35 21.04
C GLU A 204 1.29 4.46 20.96
N LEU A 205 0.62 3.34 20.70
CA LEU A 205 -0.85 3.25 20.65
C LEU A 205 -1.31 2.46 21.87
N HIS A 206 -2.22 3.03 22.65
CA HIS A 206 -2.74 2.45 23.88
C HIS A 206 -4.23 2.13 23.76
N ASN A 207 -4.62 0.95 24.22
CA ASN A 207 -6.03 0.57 24.35
C ASN A 207 -6.61 1.12 25.66
N GLY A 208 -7.60 2.02 25.54
CA GLY A 208 -8.26 2.65 26.69
C GLY A 208 -9.34 1.80 27.37
N SER A 209 -9.57 0.57 26.91
CA SER A 209 -10.48 -0.38 27.55
C SER A 209 -9.70 -1.43 28.33
N GLY A 210 -10.04 -1.63 29.62
CA GLY A 210 -9.48 -2.71 30.44
C GLY A 210 -10.17 -4.06 30.25
N THR A 211 -11.22 -4.14 29.42
CA THR A 211 -12.04 -5.35 29.22
C THR A 211 -12.06 -5.83 27.79
N ASP A 212 -12.01 -4.92 26.83
CA ASP A 212 -12.22 -5.23 25.41
C ASP A 212 -10.95 -4.90 24.62
N PRO A 213 -10.58 -5.72 23.62
CA PRO A 213 -9.48 -5.39 22.73
C PRO A 213 -9.87 -4.23 21.80
N VAL A 214 -8.85 -3.56 21.27
CA VAL A 214 -8.98 -2.63 20.13
C VAL A 214 -8.48 -3.35 18.90
N ARG A 215 -9.22 -3.30 17.80
CA ARG A 215 -8.76 -3.77 16.48
C ARG A 215 -8.60 -2.59 15.52
N LEU A 216 -7.47 -2.58 14.83
CA LEU A 216 -7.09 -1.55 13.87
C LEU A 216 -6.81 -2.17 12.50
N TYR A 217 -7.19 -1.46 11.45
CA TYR A 217 -6.71 -1.70 10.09
C TYR A 217 -5.64 -0.66 9.78
N ALA A 218 -4.48 -1.10 9.32
CA ALA A 218 -3.40 -0.23 8.89
C ALA A 218 -3.16 -0.36 7.39
N ALA A 219 -2.85 0.76 6.75
CA ALA A 219 -2.38 0.78 5.36
C ALA A 219 -1.08 1.57 5.26
N THR A 220 -0.07 0.97 4.64
CA THR A 220 1.29 1.50 4.60
C THR A 220 1.91 1.43 3.21
N ASN A 221 2.93 2.25 2.96
CA ASN A 221 3.83 2.10 1.81
C ASN A 221 5.15 1.39 2.18
N MET A 222 5.17 0.66 3.30
CA MET A 222 6.34 -0.04 3.84
C MET A 222 7.09 -0.89 2.79
N PRO A 223 6.43 -1.66 1.90
CA PRO A 223 7.13 -2.41 0.86
C PRO A 223 8.07 -1.59 -0.01
N HIS A 224 7.64 -0.39 -0.42
CA HIS A 224 8.46 0.49 -1.26
C HIS A 224 9.72 0.94 -0.54
N VAL A 225 9.60 1.29 0.75
CA VAL A 225 10.71 1.76 1.56
C VAL A 225 11.71 0.63 1.80
N PHE A 226 11.24 -0.56 2.17
CA PHE A 226 12.11 -1.72 2.36
C PHE A 226 12.80 -2.15 1.08
N ASN A 227 12.07 -2.23 -0.04
CA ASN A 227 12.65 -2.63 -1.32
C ASN A 227 13.64 -1.58 -1.86
N LEU A 228 13.48 -0.30 -1.50
CA LEU A 228 14.41 0.76 -1.89
C LEU A 228 15.71 0.74 -1.08
N PHE A 229 15.61 0.69 0.26
CA PHE A 229 16.79 0.83 1.13
C PHE A 229 17.44 -0.50 1.51
N ALA A 230 16.69 -1.60 1.44
CA ALA A 230 17.13 -2.94 1.82
C ALA A 230 17.81 -3.03 3.21
N SER A 231 17.35 -2.22 4.17
CA SER A 231 17.91 -2.15 5.53
C SER A 231 16.83 -1.81 6.56
N ALA A 232 16.44 -2.80 7.37
CA ALA A 232 15.48 -2.60 8.47
C ALA A 232 16.03 -1.62 9.51
N ASP A 233 17.34 -1.67 9.79
CA ASP A 233 18.00 -0.73 10.71
C ASP A 233 17.84 0.72 10.23
N PHE A 234 18.03 0.99 8.94
CA PHE A 234 17.77 2.32 8.40
C PHE A 234 16.30 2.71 8.53
N VAL A 235 15.38 1.77 8.27
CA VAL A 235 13.93 2.03 8.31
C VAL A 235 13.45 2.38 9.71
N PHE A 236 13.94 1.73 10.76
CA PHE A 236 13.44 1.92 12.13
C PHE A 236 14.35 2.79 13.02
N ASN A 237 15.65 2.83 12.77
CA ASN A 237 16.62 3.44 13.70
C ASN A 237 17.21 4.78 13.21
N THR A 238 16.78 5.31 12.07
CA THR A 238 17.23 6.62 11.59
C THR A 238 16.76 7.77 12.50
N PRO A 239 17.64 8.67 12.99
CA PRO A 239 17.26 9.73 13.93
C PRO A 239 16.70 11.00 13.27
N LYS A 240 16.28 10.93 11.99
CA LYS A 240 15.87 12.11 11.22
C LYS A 240 14.45 12.55 11.59
N ALA A 241 14.33 13.74 12.17
CA ALA A 241 13.04 14.43 12.30
C ALA A 241 12.65 15.12 10.97
N PHE A 242 11.38 14.96 10.58
CA PHE A 242 10.76 15.59 9.40
C PHE A 242 9.87 16.76 9.83
N THR A 243 10.49 17.82 10.36
CA THR A 243 9.78 19.02 10.86
C THR A 243 9.09 19.82 9.75
N ASP A 244 9.45 19.58 8.49
CA ASP A 244 8.75 20.09 7.31
C ASP A 244 7.40 19.40 7.05
N ARG A 245 7.15 18.24 7.67
CA ARG A 245 5.89 17.48 7.59
C ARG A 245 5.06 17.51 8.86
N PHE A 246 5.72 17.54 10.02
CA PHE A 246 5.09 17.56 11.34
C PHE A 246 5.84 18.48 12.28
N ASP A 247 5.17 19.52 12.75
CA ASP A 247 5.66 20.40 13.80
C ASP A 247 5.19 19.87 15.17
N PRO A 248 6.09 19.33 16.01
CA PRO A 248 5.73 18.80 17.33
C PRO A 248 5.29 19.87 18.33
N SER A 249 5.43 21.17 18.00
CA SER A 249 4.90 22.26 18.81
C SER A 249 3.47 22.68 18.43
N ASP A 250 2.94 22.19 17.31
CA ASP A 250 1.57 22.46 16.89
C ASP A 250 0.58 21.59 17.67
N GLU A 251 0.02 22.14 18.75
CA GLU A 251 -1.00 21.48 19.58
C GLU A 251 -2.30 21.18 18.82
N MET A 252 -2.53 21.82 17.67
CA MET A 252 -3.73 21.64 16.84
C MET A 252 -3.55 20.57 15.75
N TYR A 253 -2.36 19.96 15.64
CA TYR A 253 -2.04 19.02 14.56
C TYR A 253 -2.97 17.80 14.52
N PHE A 254 -3.45 17.34 15.69
CA PHE A 254 -4.43 16.24 15.84
C PHE A 254 -5.80 16.71 16.34
N SER A 255 -6.17 17.97 16.12
CA SER A 255 -7.45 18.55 16.58
C SER A 255 -8.71 17.98 15.92
N GLY A 256 -8.57 17.13 14.90
CA GLY A 256 -9.68 16.64 14.08
C GLY A 256 -10.17 17.66 13.04
N GLN A 257 -9.54 18.84 12.97
CA GLN A 257 -9.83 19.83 11.95
C GLN A 257 -9.31 19.38 10.58
N THR A 258 -10.16 19.54 9.57
CA THR A 258 -9.82 19.23 8.17
C THR A 258 -9.63 20.53 7.39
N VAL A 259 -8.56 20.63 6.61
CA VAL A 259 -8.28 21.78 5.74
C VAL A 259 -8.64 21.42 4.31
N ARG A 260 -9.45 22.25 3.65
CA ARG A 260 -9.77 22.08 2.23
C ARG A 260 -8.63 22.60 1.37
N VAL A 261 -7.98 21.71 0.60
CA VAL A 261 -6.83 22.06 -0.24
C VAL A 261 -7.27 22.35 -1.68
N ALA A 262 -8.19 21.54 -2.21
CA ALA A 262 -8.74 21.74 -3.54
C ALA A 262 -10.13 21.07 -3.66
N ASN A 263 -10.70 21.09 -4.87
CA ASN A 263 -11.88 20.29 -5.18
C ASN A 263 -11.55 18.79 -4.97
N ARG A 264 -12.36 18.10 -4.15
CA ARG A 264 -12.18 16.70 -3.76
C ARG A 264 -10.85 16.39 -3.06
N LEU A 265 -10.19 17.39 -2.47
CA LEU A 265 -8.94 17.20 -1.74
C LEU A 265 -8.93 17.95 -0.42
N MET A 266 -8.75 17.22 0.67
CA MET A 266 -8.55 17.72 2.02
C MET A 266 -7.19 17.30 2.57
N ALA A 267 -6.73 18.03 3.58
CA ALA A 267 -5.62 17.65 4.44
C ALA A 267 -6.12 17.52 5.88
N ALA A 268 -5.76 16.41 6.54
CA ALA A 268 -6.11 16.15 7.94
C ALA A 268 -5.19 15.07 8.50
N ASN A 269 -4.77 15.16 9.75
CA ASN A 269 -3.92 14.13 10.37
C ASN A 269 -4.70 13.19 11.29
N PHE A 270 -5.84 13.68 11.77
CA PHE A 270 -6.83 12.94 12.53
C PHE A 270 -8.22 13.25 11.98
N ILE A 271 -9.04 12.22 11.80
CA ILE A 271 -10.45 12.29 11.41
C ILE A 271 -11.22 11.53 12.50
N PRO A 272 -12.03 12.22 13.33
CA PRO A 272 -12.74 11.57 14.43
C PRO A 272 -13.73 10.48 13.97
N SER A 273 -14.38 10.70 12.83
CA SER A 273 -15.30 9.73 12.21
C SER A 273 -15.25 9.83 10.69
N ILE A 274 -14.72 8.80 10.03
CA ILE A 274 -14.69 8.71 8.56
C ILE A 274 -16.12 8.65 8.00
N THR A 275 -17.06 7.96 8.66
CA THR A 275 -18.43 7.81 8.15
C THR A 275 -19.27 9.09 8.20
N HIS A 276 -18.89 10.07 9.04
CA HIS A 276 -19.58 11.36 9.14
C HIS A 276 -18.86 12.49 8.40
N MET A 277 -17.72 12.21 7.76
CA MET A 277 -16.97 13.23 7.02
C MET A 277 -17.77 13.74 5.80
N SER A 278 -17.75 15.06 5.58
CA SER A 278 -18.34 15.67 4.38
C SER A 278 -17.56 15.33 3.12
N LEU A 279 -18.28 14.95 2.06
CA LEU A 279 -17.71 14.57 0.77
C LEU A 279 -18.22 15.49 -0.33
N ASP A 280 -17.43 15.66 -1.38
CA ASP A 280 -17.86 16.44 -2.54
C ASP A 280 -18.66 15.59 -3.49
N GLN A 281 -19.73 16.15 -4.04
CA GLN A 281 -20.48 15.52 -5.10
C GLN A 281 -19.58 15.29 -6.33
N TRP A 282 -19.59 14.07 -6.86
CA TRP A 282 -18.79 13.71 -8.02
C TRP A 282 -19.48 12.66 -8.88
N SER A 283 -20.18 13.12 -9.93
CA SER A 283 -21.02 12.27 -10.78
C SER A 283 -20.32 11.70 -12.02
N TYR A 284 -19.04 12.03 -12.25
CA TYR A 284 -18.31 11.61 -13.46
C TYR A 284 -18.30 10.09 -13.67
N ARG A 285 -18.14 9.33 -12.57
CA ARG A 285 -18.14 7.84 -12.57
C ARG A 285 -19.48 7.24 -12.14
N GLY A 286 -20.58 7.96 -12.31
CA GLY A 286 -21.90 7.58 -11.78
C GLY A 286 -22.26 8.36 -10.51
N PRO A 287 -23.49 8.22 -10.00
CA PRO A 287 -23.95 8.93 -8.82
C PRO A 287 -23.06 8.64 -7.60
N GLY A 288 -22.65 9.69 -6.88
CA GLY A 288 -21.84 9.54 -5.69
C GLY A 288 -21.15 10.82 -5.27
N SER A 289 -20.51 10.72 -4.11
CA SER A 289 -19.64 11.74 -3.55
C SER A 289 -18.30 11.10 -3.20
N ASN A 290 -17.22 11.86 -3.21
CA ASN A 290 -15.95 11.36 -2.73
C ASN A 290 -15.03 12.47 -2.24
N MET A 291 -13.94 12.05 -1.59
CA MET A 291 -12.90 12.93 -1.09
C MET A 291 -11.56 12.20 -1.07
N TYR A 292 -10.51 12.87 -1.50
CA TYR A 292 -9.13 12.51 -1.18
C TYR A 292 -8.69 13.25 0.08
N VAL A 293 -7.97 12.55 0.96
CA VAL A 293 -7.39 13.14 2.16
C VAL A 293 -5.89 12.85 2.19
N ILE A 294 -5.11 13.92 2.22
CA ILE A 294 -3.67 13.87 2.52
C ILE A 294 -3.53 13.87 4.03
N MET A 295 -2.87 12.86 4.58
CA MET A 295 -2.67 12.73 6.03
C MET A 295 -1.20 12.79 6.40
N ALA A 296 -0.88 13.47 7.50
CA ALA A 296 0.48 13.68 8.03
C ALA A 296 1.49 14.21 6.98
N GLY A 297 1.05 15.11 6.10
CA GLY A 297 1.86 15.63 5.00
C GLY A 297 2.34 14.54 4.01
N GLY A 298 1.68 13.39 3.99
CA GLY A 298 2.10 12.21 3.23
C GLY A 298 1.75 12.23 1.75
N ARG A 299 2.27 11.21 1.06
CA ARG A 299 2.05 10.94 -0.37
C ARG A 299 1.22 9.68 -0.62
N TYR A 300 0.95 8.93 0.44
CA TYR A 300 -0.01 7.85 0.51
C TYR A 300 -1.38 8.44 0.86
N VAL A 301 -2.26 8.50 -0.13
CA VAL A 301 -3.52 9.25 -0.03
C VAL A 301 -4.67 8.33 0.38
N CYS A 302 -5.47 8.78 1.34
CA CYS A 302 -6.73 8.15 1.69
C CYS A 302 -7.84 8.64 0.77
N HIS A 303 -8.68 7.74 0.26
CA HIS A 303 -9.76 8.06 -0.67
C HIS A 303 -11.08 7.50 -0.16
N ILE A 304 -11.99 8.37 0.25
CA ILE A 304 -13.32 8.02 0.75
C ILE A 304 -14.32 8.25 -0.37
N SER A 305 -15.13 7.25 -0.68
CA SER A 305 -16.24 7.35 -1.62
C SER A 305 -17.55 6.97 -0.94
N GLU A 306 -18.63 7.63 -1.35
CA GLU A 306 -19.99 7.38 -0.92
C GLU A 306 -20.92 7.23 -2.13
N PHE A 307 -21.78 6.21 -2.10
CA PHE A 307 -22.70 5.91 -3.19
C PHE A 307 -24.15 5.86 -2.71
N PRO A 308 -25.10 6.47 -3.45
CA PRO A 308 -26.52 6.33 -3.17
C PRO A 308 -27.00 4.88 -3.27
N THR A 309 -28.05 4.57 -2.53
CA THR A 309 -28.72 3.26 -2.62
C THR A 309 -29.14 2.93 -4.05
N ALA A 310 -29.02 1.66 -4.44
CA ALA A 310 -29.42 1.15 -5.75
C ALA A 310 -28.76 1.85 -6.96
N SER A 311 -27.59 2.49 -6.75
CA SER A 311 -26.79 3.08 -7.82
C SER A 311 -25.68 2.15 -8.28
N TYR A 312 -25.05 2.50 -9.42
CA TYR A 312 -23.85 1.83 -9.91
C TYR A 312 -22.76 2.84 -10.23
N LYS A 313 -21.52 2.50 -9.83
CA LYS A 313 -20.34 3.16 -10.37
C LYS A 313 -20.02 2.61 -11.76
N LYS A 314 -19.62 3.48 -12.69
CA LYS A 314 -19.11 3.08 -14.00
C LYS A 314 -17.83 2.25 -13.81
N GLY A 315 -17.79 1.08 -14.43
CA GLY A 315 -16.60 0.24 -14.48
C GLY A 315 -15.44 1.00 -15.12
N HIS A 316 -14.27 0.93 -14.50
CA HIS A 316 -13.06 1.60 -14.95
C HIS A 316 -11.84 0.88 -14.42
N GLY A 317 -10.72 1.10 -15.09
CA GLY A 317 -9.42 0.68 -14.62
C GLY A 317 -8.39 1.78 -14.50
N PHE A 318 -7.33 1.44 -13.78
CA PHE A 318 -6.07 2.16 -13.78
C PHE A 318 -5.23 1.70 -14.97
N GLY A 319 -4.52 2.65 -15.59
CA GLY A 319 -3.87 2.50 -16.89
C GLY A 319 -2.74 1.47 -17.00
N MET A 320 -2.47 0.66 -15.97
CA MET A 320 -1.44 -0.39 -16.02
C MET A 320 -1.79 -1.52 -17.01
N ALA A 321 -3.06 -1.68 -17.39
CA ALA A 321 -3.48 -2.61 -18.44
C ALA A 321 -2.89 -2.27 -19.83
N TYR A 322 -2.35 -1.06 -20.02
CA TYR A 322 -1.70 -0.67 -21.28
C TYR A 322 -0.25 -1.15 -21.40
N GLU A 323 0.43 -1.46 -20.29
CA GLU A 323 1.85 -1.85 -20.30
C GLU A 323 2.03 -3.37 -20.42
N ASP A 324 1.09 -4.17 -19.88
CA ASP A 324 1.06 -5.62 -20.05
C ASP A 324 -0.39 -6.14 -20.14
N PRO A 325 -0.92 -6.39 -21.36
CA PRO A 325 -2.26 -6.92 -21.56
C PRO A 325 -2.49 -8.29 -20.90
N SER A 326 -1.43 -9.07 -20.65
CA SER A 326 -1.54 -10.40 -20.05
C SER A 326 -1.87 -10.35 -18.55
N ARG A 327 -1.57 -9.23 -17.88
CA ARG A 327 -1.97 -8.99 -16.49
C ARG A 327 -3.39 -8.46 -16.38
N GLY A 328 -3.93 -7.90 -17.47
CA GLY A 328 -5.23 -7.26 -17.49
C GLY A 328 -5.29 -6.11 -16.50
N GLN A 329 -6.42 -5.98 -15.82
CA GLN A 329 -6.79 -4.82 -15.02
C GLN A 329 -6.49 -5.03 -13.52
N THR A 330 -5.22 -5.33 -13.18
CA THR A 330 -4.76 -5.51 -11.78
C THR A 330 -4.31 -4.20 -11.14
N THR A 331 -4.71 -3.93 -9.90
CA THR A 331 -4.28 -2.73 -9.14
C THR A 331 -3.99 -3.08 -7.69
N ASP A 332 -3.01 -2.42 -7.07
CA ASP A 332 -2.74 -2.55 -5.62
C ASP A 332 -3.68 -1.67 -4.76
N VAL A 333 -4.81 -1.24 -5.31
CA VAL A 333 -5.82 -0.44 -4.61
C VAL A 333 -6.77 -1.37 -3.89
N SER A 334 -6.80 -1.30 -2.57
CA SER A 334 -7.78 -2.01 -1.76
C SER A 334 -8.96 -1.11 -1.38
N TYR A 335 -10.11 -1.72 -1.16
CA TYR A 335 -11.37 -1.10 -0.83
C TYR A 335 -11.90 -1.72 0.47
N LEU A 336 -11.89 -0.96 1.56
CA LEU A 336 -12.57 -1.36 2.81
C LEU A 336 -13.99 -0.77 2.79
N PHE A 337 -15.00 -1.62 2.88
CA PHE A 337 -16.40 -1.21 2.96
C PHE A 337 -16.78 -0.89 4.41
N LEU A 338 -17.14 0.36 4.67
CA LEU A 338 -17.39 0.87 6.02
C LEU A 338 -18.86 0.72 6.41
N THR A 339 -19.77 0.93 5.44
CA THR A 339 -21.22 0.91 5.65
C THR A 339 -21.94 0.35 4.43
N GLY A 340 -23.19 -0.08 4.66
CA GLY A 340 -24.08 -0.58 3.62
C GLY A 340 -23.67 -1.96 3.07
N GLU A 341 -24.54 -2.50 2.23
CA GLU A 341 -24.38 -3.84 1.66
C GLU A 341 -24.61 -3.79 0.16
N GLY A 342 -23.94 -4.67 -0.55
CA GLY A 342 -23.92 -4.62 -1.99
C GLY A 342 -23.03 -5.66 -2.62
N TYR A 343 -22.68 -5.41 -3.87
CA TYR A 343 -21.73 -6.25 -4.59
C TYR A 343 -20.81 -5.43 -5.49
N ASP A 344 -19.67 -6.01 -5.80
CA ASP A 344 -18.61 -5.53 -6.66
C ASP A 344 -18.47 -6.46 -7.87
N LEU A 345 -18.52 -5.92 -9.09
CA LEU A 345 -18.32 -6.70 -10.32
C LEU A 345 -16.90 -6.52 -10.84
N GLN A 346 -16.10 -7.58 -10.84
CA GLN A 346 -14.71 -7.55 -11.26
C GLN A 346 -14.45 -8.47 -12.45
N TRP A 347 -13.66 -8.00 -13.42
CA TRP A 347 -13.16 -8.88 -14.45
C TRP A 347 -12.02 -9.74 -13.90
N PRO A 348 -11.90 -11.01 -14.32
CA PRO A 348 -10.75 -11.81 -13.97
C PRO A 348 -9.45 -11.13 -14.43
N PRO A 349 -8.33 -11.40 -13.76
CA PRO A 349 -7.03 -10.95 -14.23
C PRO A 349 -6.76 -11.40 -15.66
N GLY A 350 -6.01 -10.59 -16.42
CA GLY A 350 -5.75 -10.85 -17.84
C GLY A 350 -6.95 -10.63 -18.78
N VAL A 351 -8.15 -10.35 -18.26
CA VAL A 351 -9.34 -10.11 -19.07
C VAL A 351 -9.57 -8.62 -19.27
N MET A 352 -9.62 -8.20 -20.53
CA MET A 352 -10.00 -6.84 -20.90
C MET A 352 -11.53 -6.70 -20.90
N PRO A 353 -12.08 -5.61 -20.32
CA PRO A 353 -13.52 -5.37 -20.35
C PRO A 353 -14.07 -5.27 -21.77
N GLY A 354 -15.13 -6.01 -22.06
CA GLY A 354 -15.84 -6.02 -23.33
C GLY A 354 -17.28 -6.53 -23.18
N PRO A 355 -18.11 -6.45 -24.23
CA PRO A 355 -19.51 -6.91 -24.19
C PRO A 355 -19.66 -8.37 -23.75
N ASP A 356 -18.72 -9.23 -24.17
CA ASP A 356 -18.73 -10.67 -23.91
C ASP A 356 -17.78 -11.08 -22.77
N ALA A 357 -17.14 -10.11 -22.10
CA ALA A 357 -16.20 -10.39 -21.04
C ALA A 357 -16.95 -10.77 -19.76
N GLU A 358 -16.81 -12.02 -19.34
CA GLU A 358 -17.36 -12.50 -18.07
C GLU A 358 -16.72 -11.76 -16.89
N TRP A 359 -17.54 -11.53 -15.86
CA TRP A 359 -17.13 -10.89 -14.62
C TRP A 359 -17.54 -11.77 -13.45
N SER A 360 -16.76 -11.67 -12.38
CA SER A 360 -17.09 -12.21 -11.07
C SER A 360 -17.88 -11.19 -10.27
N ARG A 361 -18.89 -11.65 -9.54
CA ARG A 361 -19.65 -10.83 -8.59
C ARG A 361 -19.24 -11.20 -7.18
N ILE A 362 -18.83 -10.19 -6.42
CA ILE A 362 -18.35 -10.32 -5.06
C ILE A 362 -19.29 -9.53 -4.17
N GLU A 363 -20.00 -10.18 -3.26
CA GLU A 363 -20.84 -9.46 -2.29
C GLU A 363 -19.97 -8.79 -1.22
N PHE A 364 -20.37 -7.61 -0.78
CA PHE A 364 -19.74 -6.89 0.33
C PHE A 364 -20.77 -6.46 1.36
N LYS A 365 -20.29 -6.34 2.59
CA LYS A 365 -20.99 -5.78 3.75
C LYS A 365 -20.00 -4.94 4.57
N PRO A 366 -20.41 -4.26 5.65
CA PRO A 366 -19.47 -3.55 6.50
C PRO A 366 -18.36 -4.48 7.00
N GLY A 367 -17.11 -4.04 6.84
CA GLY A 367 -15.90 -4.81 7.16
C GLY A 367 -15.36 -5.70 6.03
N SER A 368 -16.06 -5.81 4.90
CA SER A 368 -15.49 -6.50 3.74
C SER A 368 -14.34 -5.67 3.15
N LEU A 369 -13.25 -6.34 2.77
CA LEU A 369 -12.07 -5.74 2.15
C LEU A 369 -11.74 -6.52 0.88
N MET A 370 -11.43 -5.81 -0.20
CA MET A 370 -11.08 -6.43 -1.49
C MET A 370 -10.15 -5.54 -2.31
N SER A 371 -9.44 -6.14 -3.28
CA SER A 371 -8.60 -5.41 -4.25
C SER A 371 -9.24 -5.21 -5.62
#